data_AF-K0F127-F1
#
_entry.id   AF-K0F127-F1
#
_cell.length_a   1.000
_cell.length_b   1.000
_cell.length_c   1.000
_cell.angle_alpha   90.00
_cell.angle_beta   90.00
_cell.angle_gamma   90.00
#
_symmetry.space_group_name_H-M   'P 1'
#
loop_
_entity.id
_entity.type
_entity.pdbx_description
1 polymer ?
#
loop_
_entity_poly.entity_id
_entity_poly.type
_entity_poly.pdbx_seq_one_letter_code
_entity_poly.pdbx_strand_id
1 'polypeptide(L)'
;MTFMLDIEDVWWATVDTPRLLRCQAEWLCQLCGLELPARAWVVVEPDGEVVSGAALHRDCLTLANRWCPHLRLATYEQVEVDRTRILADDVPLDSFAAEDAIDEWGSYGDGLRRWAIAEWAELHLMQHSSSGRDTPPMLGPTTSPPMPTPAEGWI
;
A
#
# COMPACT_ATOMS: atom_id res chain seq x y z
N MET A 1 -19.93 14.30 24.60
CA MET A 1 -18.80 13.35 24.47
C MET A 1 -18.43 13.30 23.00
N THR A 2 -17.47 14.10 22.58
CA THR A 2 -16.94 14.09 21.22
C THR A 2 -15.82 13.06 21.22
N PHE A 3 -16.09 11.87 20.67
CA PHE A 3 -15.02 10.95 20.30
C PHE A 3 -14.28 11.62 19.14
N MET A 4 -13.26 12.41 19.47
CA MET A 4 -12.21 12.78 18.55
C MET A 4 -11.39 11.51 18.36
N LEU A 5 -11.89 10.61 17.50
CA LEU A 5 -11.05 9.57 16.96
C LEU A 5 -9.93 10.32 16.25
N ASP A 6 -8.70 10.20 16.73
CA ASP A 6 -7.54 10.55 15.93
C ASP A 6 -7.63 9.63 14.70
N ILE A 7 -8.16 10.18 13.59
CA ILE A 7 -8.42 9.45 12.35
C ILE A 7 -7.09 9.33 11.61
N GLU A 8 -6.17 8.58 12.22
CA GLU A 8 -4.90 8.20 11.61
C GLU A 8 -5.08 7.13 10.52
N ASP A 9 -6.30 6.63 10.34
CA ASP A 9 -6.62 5.57 9.39
C ASP A 9 -8.05 5.69 8.84
N VAL A 10 -8.33 5.01 7.73
CA VAL A 10 -9.64 4.93 7.10
C VAL A 10 -10.60 4.15 7.99
N TRP A 11 -11.50 4.89 8.63
CA TRP A 11 -12.47 4.43 9.65
C TRP A 11 -13.21 3.12 9.37
N TRP A 12 -13.47 2.70 8.12
CA TRP A 12 -14.15 1.42 7.89
C TRP A 12 -13.24 0.20 7.99
N ALA A 13 -11.92 0.36 7.81
CA ALA A 13 -10.97 -0.74 7.98
C ALA A 13 -10.99 -1.26 9.44
N THR A 14 -11.30 -0.37 10.38
CA THR A 14 -11.37 -0.67 11.82
C THR A 14 -12.78 -1.01 12.31
N VAL A 15 -13.84 -0.57 11.63
CA VAL A 15 -15.23 -0.71 12.11
C VAL A 15 -15.92 -1.98 11.62
N ASP A 16 -15.63 -2.45 10.40
CA ASP A 16 -16.37 -3.57 9.81
C ASP A 16 -15.45 -4.49 8.98
N THR A 17 -14.55 -5.17 9.69
CA THR A 17 -13.63 -6.17 9.12
C THR A 17 -14.35 -7.25 8.29
N PRO A 18 -15.47 -7.86 8.75
CA PRO A 18 -16.18 -8.87 7.95
C PRO A 18 -16.69 -8.31 6.61
N ARG A 19 -17.20 -7.07 6.61
CA ARG A 19 -17.64 -6.42 5.38
C ARG A 19 -16.48 -6.12 4.46
N LEU A 20 -15.35 -5.63 4.98
CA LEU A 20 -14.17 -5.37 4.17
C LEU A 20 -13.68 -6.65 3.50
N LEU A 21 -13.58 -7.74 4.26
CA LEU A 21 -13.22 -9.05 3.72
C LEU A 21 -14.14 -9.45 2.58
N ARG A 22 -15.45 -9.31 2.77
CA ARG A 22 -16.44 -9.59 1.74
C ARG A 22 -16.29 -8.71 0.50
N CYS A 23 -16.07 -7.42 0.69
CA CYS A 23 -15.86 -6.50 -0.43
C CYS A 23 -14.62 -6.86 -1.23
N GLN A 24 -13.56 -7.32 -0.56
CA GLN A 24 -12.35 -7.77 -1.23
C GLN A 24 -12.57 -9.09 -1.99
N ALA A 25 -13.12 -10.10 -1.33
CA ALA A 25 -13.34 -11.42 -1.91
C ALA A 25 -14.28 -11.37 -3.12
N GLU A 26 -15.43 -10.72 -2.97
CA GLU A 26 -16.54 -10.75 -3.94
C GLU A 26 -16.55 -9.55 -4.92
N TRP A 27 -15.54 -8.67 -4.91
CA TRP A 27 -15.52 -7.44 -5.74
C TRP A 27 -16.75 -6.55 -5.50
N LEU A 28 -17.01 -6.22 -4.23
CA LEU A 28 -18.11 -5.34 -3.83
C LEU A 28 -17.60 -3.96 -3.41
N CYS A 29 -18.49 -2.98 -3.46
CA CYS A 29 -18.16 -1.63 -3.06
C CYS A 29 -18.00 -1.54 -1.54
N GLN A 30 -16.83 -1.07 -1.09
CA GLN A 30 -16.54 -0.89 0.33
C GLN A 30 -17.53 0.00 1.08
N LEU A 31 -18.14 0.99 0.39
CA LEU A 31 -19.05 1.93 1.03
C LEU A 31 -20.50 1.44 1.07
N CYS A 32 -21.03 0.86 0.00
CA CYS A 32 -22.45 0.46 -0.08
C CYS A 32 -22.68 -1.05 0.01
N GLY A 33 -21.66 -1.89 -0.22
CA GLY A 33 -21.72 -3.35 -0.18
C GLY A 33 -22.37 -3.99 -1.41
N LEU A 34 -22.64 -3.20 -2.46
CA LEU A 34 -23.22 -3.70 -3.72
C LEU A 34 -22.11 -4.05 -4.72
N GLU A 35 -22.46 -4.89 -5.70
CA GLU A 35 -21.58 -5.31 -6.79
C GLU A 35 -20.95 -4.11 -7.51
N LEU A 36 -19.64 -4.21 -7.77
CA LEU A 36 -18.93 -3.24 -8.57
C LEU A 36 -19.04 -3.56 -10.06
N PRO A 37 -19.07 -2.54 -10.93
CA PRO A 37 -18.86 -2.75 -12.36
C PRO A 37 -17.44 -3.27 -12.62
N ALA A 38 -17.20 -3.71 -13.86
CA ALA A 38 -15.90 -4.23 -14.30
C ALA A 38 -14.73 -3.25 -14.03
N ARG A 39 -15.03 -1.94 -14.03
CA ARG A 39 -14.08 -0.89 -13.64
C ARG A 39 -14.64 -0.13 -12.44
N ALA A 40 -13.84 -0.03 -11.39
CA ALA A 40 -14.20 0.58 -10.13
C ALA A 40 -13.08 1.54 -9.67
N TRP A 41 -13.33 2.28 -8.60
CA TRP A 41 -12.39 3.26 -8.09
C TRP A 41 -11.73 2.79 -6.80
N VAL A 42 -10.45 3.08 -6.66
CA VAL A 42 -9.68 2.89 -5.42
C VAL A 42 -9.02 4.20 -5.02
N VAL A 43 -8.68 4.33 -3.74
CA VAL A 43 -7.79 5.38 -3.25
C VAL A 43 -6.45 4.75 -2.92
N VAL A 44 -5.38 5.37 -3.39
CA VAL A 44 -4.05 4.75 -3.49
C VAL A 44 -3.00 5.66 -2.88
N GLU A 45 -2.08 5.09 -2.11
CA GLU A 45 -0.89 5.76 -1.61
C GLU A 45 0.21 5.90 -2.68
N PRO A 46 1.18 6.81 -2.50
CA PRO A 46 2.27 6.99 -3.47
C PRO A 46 3.10 5.72 -3.77
N ASP A 47 3.08 4.73 -2.88
CA ASP A 47 3.75 3.44 -3.04
C ASP A 47 2.90 2.40 -3.81
N GLY A 48 1.64 2.72 -4.10
CA GLY A 48 0.69 1.84 -4.78
C GLY A 48 -0.25 1.08 -3.86
N GLU A 49 -0.17 1.22 -2.54
CA GLU A 49 -1.07 0.58 -1.58
C GLU A 49 -2.49 1.17 -1.66
N VAL A 50 -3.51 0.31 -1.67
CA VAL A 50 -4.92 0.71 -1.74
C VAL A 50 -5.46 1.01 -0.34
N VAL A 51 -5.38 2.27 0.08
CA VAL A 51 -5.83 2.75 1.39
C VAL A 51 -7.35 2.70 1.58
N SER A 52 -8.13 2.68 0.50
CA SER A 52 -9.57 2.45 0.64
C SER A 52 -9.91 1.03 1.12
N GLY A 53 -8.93 0.12 1.17
CA GLY A 53 -9.05 -1.28 1.59
C GLY A 53 -9.73 -2.18 0.56
N ALA A 54 -10.75 -1.67 -0.12
CA ALA A 54 -11.39 -2.29 -1.27
C ALA A 54 -11.85 -1.21 -2.27
N ALA A 55 -12.41 -1.65 -3.39
CA ALA A 55 -12.86 -0.77 -4.46
C ALA A 55 -14.24 -0.13 -4.16
N LEU A 56 -14.57 0.93 -4.91
CA LEU A 56 -15.70 1.81 -4.69
C LEU A 56 -16.40 2.13 -6.02
N HIS A 57 -17.72 2.33 -6.01
CA HIS A 57 -18.37 3.05 -7.10
C HIS A 57 -17.89 4.51 -7.12
N ARG A 58 -17.95 5.16 -8.27
CA ARG A 58 -17.62 6.59 -8.41
C ARG A 58 -18.43 7.49 -7.46
N ASP A 59 -19.74 7.25 -7.36
CA ASP A 59 -20.62 8.01 -6.47
C ASP A 59 -20.31 7.72 -5.00
N CYS A 60 -19.99 6.45 -4.70
CA CYS A 60 -19.56 6.04 -3.38
C CYS A 60 -18.22 6.66 -2.98
N LEU A 61 -17.27 6.79 -3.91
CA LEU A 61 -16.01 7.51 -3.68
C LEU A 61 -16.27 8.99 -3.34
N THR A 62 -17.21 9.62 -4.02
CA THR A 62 -17.60 11.01 -3.74
C THR A 62 -18.16 11.15 -2.31
N LEU A 63 -19.01 10.20 -1.89
CA LEU A 63 -19.54 10.15 -0.53
C LEU A 63 -18.44 9.84 0.49
N ALA A 64 -17.57 8.88 0.21
CA ALA A 64 -16.44 8.50 1.05
C ALA A 64 -15.53 9.70 1.33
N ASN A 65 -15.12 10.44 0.30
CA ASN A 65 -14.34 11.66 0.45
C ASN A 65 -15.04 12.72 1.30
N ARG A 66 -16.36 12.83 1.21
CA ARG A 66 -17.14 13.78 2.02
C ARG A 66 -17.11 13.44 3.51
N TRP A 67 -17.11 12.16 3.86
CA TRP A 67 -17.28 11.69 5.24
C TRP A 67 -15.98 11.20 5.90
N CYS A 68 -14.96 10.86 5.12
CA CYS A 68 -13.65 10.42 5.61
C CYS A 68 -12.57 11.42 5.17
N PRO A 69 -12.16 12.36 6.05
CA PRO A 69 -11.11 13.33 5.74
C PRO A 69 -9.76 12.69 5.37
N HIS A 70 -9.48 11.50 5.89
CA HIS A 70 -8.24 10.77 5.64
C HIS A 70 -8.08 10.38 4.15
N LEU A 71 -9.17 10.04 3.46
CA LEU A 71 -9.12 9.76 2.01
C LEU A 71 -8.87 10.99 1.15
N ARG A 72 -8.93 12.19 1.73
CA ARG A 72 -8.67 13.46 1.04
C ARG A 72 -7.25 13.97 1.25
N LEU A 73 -6.37 13.19 1.86
CA LEU A 73 -4.96 13.54 1.94
C LEU A 73 -4.40 13.76 0.54
N ALA A 74 -3.69 14.88 0.37
CA ALA A 74 -3.23 15.34 -0.95
C ALA A 74 -2.22 14.39 -1.62
N THR A 75 -1.62 13.49 -0.83
CA THR A 75 -0.70 12.45 -1.30
C THR A 75 -1.42 11.27 -1.93
N TYR A 76 -2.72 11.11 -1.71
CA TYR A 76 -3.47 9.97 -2.20
C TYR A 76 -4.05 10.24 -3.58
N GLU A 77 -3.98 9.23 -4.44
CA GLU A 77 -4.53 9.27 -5.79
C GLU A 77 -5.82 8.45 -5.88
N GLN A 78 -6.76 8.95 -6.69
CA GLN A 78 -8.00 8.24 -6.99
C GLN A 78 -7.88 7.63 -8.38
N VAL A 79 -7.86 6.30 -8.44
CA VAL A 79 -7.55 5.58 -9.68
C VAL A 79 -8.72 4.69 -10.05
N GLU A 80 -9.11 4.72 -11.33
CA GLU A 80 -10.05 3.76 -11.90
C GLU A 80 -9.29 2.50 -12.35
N VAL A 81 -9.66 1.36 -11.77
CA VAL A 81 -9.01 0.06 -11.94
C VAL A 81 -10.02 -1.00 -12.34
N ASP A 82 -9.55 -2.05 -12.97
CA ASP A 82 -10.26 -3.33 -13.04
C ASP A 82 -9.59 -4.33 -12.08
N ARG A 83 -10.21 -5.50 -11.91
CA ARG A 83 -9.74 -6.54 -10.97
C ARG A 83 -8.35 -7.08 -11.33
N THR A 84 -7.99 -7.10 -12.62
CA THR A 84 -6.70 -7.62 -13.13
C THR A 84 -5.51 -6.75 -12.70
N ARG A 85 -5.75 -5.47 -12.40
CA ARG A 85 -4.73 -4.50 -11.98
C ARG A 85 -4.45 -4.51 -10.47
N ILE A 86 -5.17 -5.30 -9.69
CA ILE A 86 -5.01 -5.38 -8.23
C ILE A 86 -4.23 -6.63 -7.85
N LEU A 87 -3.26 -6.45 -6.96
CA LEU A 87 -2.59 -7.51 -6.22
C LEU A 87 -3.18 -7.58 -4.80
N ALA A 88 -3.41 -8.77 -4.28
CA ALA A 88 -3.78 -9.04 -2.90
C ALA A 88 -2.67 -9.88 -2.24
N ASP A 89 -1.91 -9.25 -1.33
CA ASP A 89 -0.66 -9.79 -0.79
C ASP A 89 0.33 -10.22 -1.90
N ASP A 90 0.56 -9.33 -2.88
CA ASP A 90 1.45 -9.55 -4.04
C ASP A 90 1.00 -10.65 -5.03
N VAL A 91 -0.22 -11.19 -4.86
CA VAL A 91 -0.83 -12.17 -5.76
C VAL A 91 -1.93 -11.50 -6.60
N PRO A 92 -1.99 -11.67 -7.93
CA PRO A 92 -3.06 -11.10 -8.75
C PRO A 92 -4.45 -11.46 -8.23
N LEU A 93 -5.32 -10.46 -8.05
CA LEU A 93 -6.62 -10.64 -7.41
C LEU A 93 -7.55 -11.63 -8.16
N ASP A 94 -7.35 -11.79 -9.46
CA ASP A 94 -8.08 -12.76 -10.28
C ASP A 94 -7.69 -14.22 -10.04
N SER A 95 -6.53 -14.51 -9.43
CA SER A 95 -6.19 -15.89 -9.06
C SER A 95 -7.12 -16.43 -7.96
N PHE A 96 -7.80 -15.55 -7.23
CA PHE A 96 -8.75 -15.90 -6.17
C PHE A 96 -10.19 -16.09 -6.67
N ALA A 97 -10.43 -15.96 -7.98
CA ALA A 97 -11.75 -16.19 -8.56
C ALA A 97 -12.08 -17.68 -8.76
N ALA A 98 -11.18 -18.59 -8.39
CA ALA A 98 -11.37 -20.02 -8.57
C ALA A 98 -12.55 -20.54 -7.72
N GLU A 99 -13.54 -21.12 -8.41
CA GLU A 99 -14.80 -21.65 -7.86
C GLU A 99 -14.60 -22.92 -7.00
N ASP A 100 -13.40 -23.49 -6.99
CA ASP A 100 -13.10 -24.81 -6.41
C ASP A 100 -12.92 -24.83 -4.88
N ALA A 101 -13.18 -23.72 -4.20
CA ALA A 101 -12.96 -23.62 -2.76
C ALA A 101 -14.20 -24.01 -1.94
N ILE A 102 -13.93 -24.67 -0.80
CA ILE A 102 -14.88 -25.48 -0.04
C ILE A 102 -15.55 -24.67 1.09
N ASP A 103 -15.07 -23.46 1.35
CA ASP A 103 -15.58 -22.56 2.40
C ASP A 103 -16.34 -21.35 1.82
N GLU A 104 -16.93 -20.55 2.72
CA GLU A 104 -17.78 -19.41 2.34
C GLU A 104 -17.03 -18.27 1.64
N TRP A 105 -15.70 -18.23 1.72
CA TRP A 105 -14.87 -17.16 1.15
C TRP A 105 -14.16 -17.54 -0.15
N GLY A 106 -14.37 -18.78 -0.59
CA GLY A 106 -13.74 -19.28 -1.80
C GLY A 106 -12.21 -19.30 -1.67
N SER A 107 -11.51 -19.22 -2.80
CA SER A 107 -10.04 -19.30 -2.78
C SER A 107 -9.38 -18.07 -2.16
N TYR A 108 -10.13 -16.99 -1.89
CA TYR A 108 -9.64 -15.79 -1.19
C TYR A 108 -9.25 -16.09 0.27
N GLY A 109 -10.01 -16.97 0.94
CA GLY A 109 -9.87 -17.31 2.35
C GLY A 109 -10.49 -16.29 3.31
N ASP A 110 -10.34 -16.54 4.61
CA ASP A 110 -10.95 -15.75 5.70
C ASP A 110 -10.08 -14.57 6.19
N GLY A 111 -8.98 -14.28 5.49
CA GLY A 111 -8.03 -13.24 5.85
C GLY A 111 -8.16 -11.98 5.00
N LEU A 112 -8.14 -10.82 5.65
CA LEU A 112 -7.92 -9.56 4.94
C LEU A 112 -6.56 -9.57 4.26
N ARG A 113 -6.51 -9.05 3.05
CA ARG A 113 -5.28 -8.93 2.26
C ARG A 113 -4.96 -7.48 2.01
N ARG A 114 -3.68 -7.17 1.92
CA ARG A 114 -3.25 -5.84 1.50
C ARG A 114 -3.38 -5.73 0.00
N TRP A 115 -4.16 -4.76 -0.45
CA TRP A 115 -4.37 -4.49 -1.87
C TRP A 115 -3.33 -3.49 -2.37
N ALA A 116 -2.78 -3.74 -3.56
CA ALA A 116 -1.87 -2.81 -4.23
C ALA A 116 -2.15 -2.79 -5.74
N ILE A 117 -1.81 -1.68 -6.42
CA ILE A 117 -1.85 -1.62 -7.89
C ILE A 117 -0.59 -2.28 -8.46
N ALA A 118 -0.78 -3.30 -9.32
CA ALA A 118 0.30 -4.12 -9.87
C ALA A 118 1.40 -3.29 -10.57
N GLU A 119 1.00 -2.32 -11.39
CA GLU A 119 1.92 -1.45 -12.14
C GLU A 119 2.77 -0.53 -11.24
N TRP A 120 2.31 -0.26 -10.02
CA TRP A 120 2.95 0.69 -9.10
C TRP A 120 3.90 -0.02 -8.15
N ALA A 121 3.54 -1.24 -7.73
CA ALA A 121 4.41 -2.11 -6.94
C ALA A 121 5.75 -2.38 -7.67
N GLU A 122 5.72 -2.57 -8.98
CA GLU A 122 6.93 -2.78 -9.79
C GLU A 122 7.84 -1.54 -9.83
N LEU A 123 7.27 -0.33 -9.90
CA LEU A 123 8.02 0.91 -9.88
C LEU A 123 8.74 1.13 -8.55
N HIS A 124 8.10 0.79 -7.42
CA HIS A 124 8.72 0.90 -6.10
C HIS A 124 9.87 -0.10 -5.91
N LEU A 125 9.70 -1.34 -6.39
CA LEU A 125 10.76 -2.35 -6.39
C LEU A 125 11.98 -1.90 -7.22
N MET A 126 11.76 -1.22 -8.36
CA MET A 126 12.87 -0.70 -9.17
C MET A 126 13.59 0.51 -8.54
N GLN A 127 12.86 1.38 -7.84
CA GLN A 127 13.43 2.54 -7.15
C GLN A 127 14.25 2.15 -5.90
N HIS A 128 13.82 1.13 -5.16
CA HIS A 128 14.60 0.60 -4.04
C HIS A 128 15.77 -0.30 -4.47
N SER A 129 15.70 -0.91 -5.65
CA SER A 129 16.82 -1.72 -6.20
C SER A 129 17.95 -0.87 -6.77
N SER A 130 17.74 0.42 -7.02
CA SER A 130 18.75 1.33 -7.58
C SER A 130 19.57 2.07 -6.52
N SER A 131 19.19 2.02 -5.24
CA SER A 131 19.98 2.58 -4.13
C SER A 131 21.00 1.61 -3.52
N GLY A 132 21.06 0.35 -3.98
CA GLY A 132 21.96 -0.70 -3.48
C GLY A 132 23.27 -0.90 -4.26
N ARG A 133 23.67 0.01 -5.16
CA ARG A 133 24.85 -0.17 -6.03
C ARG A 133 26.00 0.82 -5.86
N ASP A 134 25.96 1.67 -4.83
CA ASP A 134 27.13 2.45 -4.41
C ASP A 134 27.89 1.69 -3.30
N THR A 135 28.52 0.57 -3.67
CA THR A 135 29.65 0.07 -2.88
C THR A 135 30.81 1.02 -3.15
N PRO A 136 31.29 1.80 -2.16
CA PRO A 136 32.44 2.66 -2.37
C PRO A 136 33.64 1.79 -2.74
N PRO A 137 34.54 2.24 -3.64
CA PRO A 137 35.74 1.49 -3.95
C PRO A 137 36.50 1.29 -2.63
N MET A 138 36.85 0.03 -2.35
CA MET A 138 37.74 -0.35 -1.25
C MET A 138 39.01 0.49 -1.38
N LEU A 139 39.09 1.56 -0.59
CA LEU A 139 40.30 2.36 -0.42
C LEU A 139 41.34 1.41 0.20
N GLY A 140 42.36 1.09 -0.59
CA GLY A 140 43.51 0.31 -0.14
C GLY A 140 44.15 0.93 1.11
N PRO A 141 44.99 0.17 1.83
CA PRO A 141 45.57 0.62 3.09
C PRO A 141 46.37 1.91 2.88
N THR A 142 45.84 3.03 3.37
CA THR A 142 46.55 4.30 3.41
C THR A 142 47.64 4.19 4.48
N THR A 143 48.87 3.95 4.05
CA THR A 143 50.07 4.13 4.86
C THR A 143 50.10 5.57 5.37
N SER A 144 49.80 5.75 6.65
CA SER A 144 49.92 7.04 7.31
C SER A 144 51.41 7.45 7.37
N PRO A 145 51.77 8.67 6.97
CA PRO A 145 53.13 9.18 7.17
C PRO A 145 53.41 9.36 8.67
N PRO A 146 54.67 9.21 9.11
CA PRO A 146 55.03 9.37 10.52
C PRO A 146 54.81 10.83 10.96
N MET A 147 54.20 11.01 12.13
CA MET A 147 54.07 12.31 12.79
C MET A 147 55.47 12.86 13.16
N PRO A 148 55.74 14.16 12.92
CA PRO A 148 56.95 14.80 13.41
C PRO A 148 56.91 14.91 14.94
N THR A 149 58.02 14.56 15.58
CA THR A 149 58.25 14.66 17.02
C THR A 149 58.31 16.13 17.47
N PRO A 150 57.77 16.47 18.65
CA PRO A 150 57.87 17.81 19.21
C PRO A 150 59.32 18.11 19.61
N ALA A 151 59.78 19.30 19.22
CA ALA A 151 61.12 19.79 19.45
C ALA A 151 61.49 19.81 20.95
N GLU A 152 62.52 19.05 21.32
CA GLU A 152 63.53 19.49 22.29
C GLU A 152 64.26 20.65 21.59
N GLY A 153 64.29 21.89 22.05
CA GLY A 153 64.36 22.40 23.40
C GLY A 153 65.51 23.40 23.42
N TRP A 154 65.40 24.38 24.31
CA TRP A 154 66.50 25.16 24.88
C TRP A 154 67.07 26.36 24.09
N ILE A 155 66.76 27.53 24.69
CA ILE A 155 67.42 28.85 24.66
C ILE A 155 66.97 29.81 23.56
#